data_AF-A0A969IIN9-F1
#
_entry.id   AF-A0A969IIN9-F1
#
_cell.length_a   1.000
_cell.length_b   1.000
_cell.length_c   1.000
_cell.angle_alpha   90.00
_cell.angle_beta   90.00
_cell.angle_gamma   90.00
#
_symmetry.space_group_name_H-M   'P 1'
#
loop_
_entity.id
_entity.type
_entity.pdbx_description
1 polymer ?
#
loop_
_entity_poly.entity_id
_entity_poly.type
_entity_poly.pdbx_seq_one_letter_code
_entity_poly.pdbx_strand_id
1 'polypeptide(L)'
;MTVSQKGKHAPNRVRISYQLIRNTTSPDEKSVGVQSFVANLPAPEILKLDTKGNLRSYLAEYNPRKRNRVHDAIRKTIETEPERFIVRNSGFVITASDISVDDNAKVMALVDASIINGAQSQGEIRAYLEESSSELDDPDDIPFHVRATIIVDADEDEIVETAIARNIATPIKSLTEAGARSQLEELERSIQRLIPRCKDSQEKSLTSR
;
A
#
# COMPACT_ATOMS: atom_id res chain seq x y z
N MET A 1 5.43 5.53 -43.82
CA MET A 1 4.44 5.14 -42.80
C MET A 1 4.73 3.70 -42.42
N THR A 2 5.47 3.50 -41.34
CA THR A 2 5.87 2.17 -40.88
C THR A 2 5.26 1.98 -39.50
N VAL A 3 4.09 1.33 -39.48
CA VAL A 3 3.45 0.92 -38.22
C VAL A 3 4.29 -0.22 -37.66
N SER A 4 5.06 0.07 -36.62
CA SER A 4 5.83 -0.91 -35.87
C SER A 4 4.85 -1.88 -35.20
N GLN A 5 4.89 -3.15 -35.60
CA GLN A 5 4.14 -4.21 -34.93
C GLN A 5 4.69 -4.35 -33.50
N LYS A 6 3.94 -3.89 -32.49
CA LYS A 6 4.18 -4.23 -31.07
C LYS A 6 4.10 -5.76 -30.97
N GLY A 7 5.21 -6.39 -30.58
CA GLY A 7 5.26 -7.84 -30.37
C GLY A 7 4.26 -8.27 -29.30
N LYS A 8 3.44 -9.28 -29.60
CA LYS A 8 2.50 -9.87 -28.64
C LYS A 8 3.29 -10.52 -27.50
N HIS A 9 3.37 -9.86 -26.35
CA HIS A 9 3.81 -10.48 -25.11
C HIS A 9 2.77 -11.53 -24.70
N ALA A 10 3.21 -12.70 -24.23
CA ALA A 10 2.29 -13.67 -23.65
C ALA A 10 1.72 -13.07 -22.34
N PRO A 11 0.40 -13.09 -22.13
CA PRO A 11 -0.20 -12.46 -20.96
C PRO A 11 0.32 -13.13 -19.68
N ASN A 12 0.88 -12.33 -18.77
CA ASN A 12 1.40 -12.83 -17.50
C ASN A 12 0.22 -13.05 -16.54
N ARG A 13 0.09 -14.25 -15.99
CA ARG A 13 -0.97 -14.58 -15.03
C ARG A 13 -0.37 -14.84 -13.66
N VAL A 14 -0.84 -14.08 -12.67
CA VAL A 14 -0.43 -14.25 -11.27
C VAL A 14 -1.63 -14.66 -10.43
N ARG A 15 -1.41 -15.60 -9.51
CA ARG A 15 -2.43 -16.03 -8.53
C ARG A 15 -2.04 -15.52 -7.16
N ILE A 16 -3.00 -14.88 -6.50
CA ILE A 16 -2.80 -14.17 -5.23
C ILE A 16 -3.88 -14.63 -4.26
N SER A 17 -3.47 -15.07 -3.07
CA SER A 17 -4.38 -15.41 -1.99
C SER A 17 -4.85 -14.15 -1.27
N TYR A 18 -6.08 -14.15 -0.75
CA TYR A 18 -6.63 -13.01 -0.02
C TYR A 18 -7.43 -13.46 1.21
N GLN A 19 -7.50 -12.60 2.22
CA GLN A 19 -8.39 -12.79 3.36
C GLN A 19 -9.81 -12.30 3.04
N LEU A 20 -9.91 -11.13 2.41
CA LEU A 20 -11.16 -10.48 2.03
C LEU A 20 -10.95 -9.72 0.73
N ILE A 21 -11.93 -9.77 -0.17
CA ILE A 21 -12.03 -8.90 -1.34
C ILE A 21 -13.45 -8.34 -1.44
N ARG A 22 -13.58 -7.08 -1.82
CA ARG A 22 -14.86 -6.42 -2.11
C ARG A 22 -14.76 -5.72 -3.46
N ASN A 23 -15.77 -5.95 -4.30
CA ASN A 23 -15.97 -5.15 -5.50
C ASN A 23 -16.51 -3.78 -5.07
N THR A 24 -15.79 -2.72 -5.44
CA THR A 24 -16.11 -1.32 -5.17
C THR A 24 -16.33 -0.52 -6.45
N THR A 25 -16.58 -1.20 -7.57
CA THR A 25 -16.82 -0.59 -8.88
C THR A 25 -18.06 0.29 -8.85
N SER A 26 -17.88 1.55 -9.19
CA SER A 26 -18.93 2.56 -9.33
C SER A 26 -19.67 2.46 -10.67
N PRO A 27 -20.86 3.08 -10.80
CA PRO A 27 -21.54 3.19 -12.09
C PRO A 27 -20.70 3.87 -13.17
N ASP A 28 -19.91 4.89 -12.81
CA ASP A 28 -19.04 5.63 -13.73
C ASP A 28 -17.92 4.74 -14.28
N GLU A 29 -17.22 3.99 -13.41
CA GLU A 29 -16.20 3.01 -13.82
C GLU A 29 -16.81 1.93 -14.73
N LYS A 30 -17.98 1.42 -14.36
CA LYS A 30 -18.70 0.42 -15.16
C LYS A 30 -19.07 0.96 -16.56
N SER A 31 -19.36 2.26 -16.69
CA SER A 31 -19.70 2.90 -17.97
C SER A 31 -18.53 2.93 -18.96
N VAL A 32 -17.30 2.91 -18.45
CA VAL A 32 -16.07 2.88 -19.25
C VAL A 32 -15.39 1.51 -19.26
N GLY A 33 -16.03 0.49 -18.67
CA GLY A 33 -15.50 -0.89 -18.66
C GLY A 33 -14.43 -1.16 -17.60
N VAL A 34 -14.21 -0.24 -16.67
CA VAL A 34 -13.25 -0.38 -15.56
C VAL A 34 -13.92 -1.09 -14.38
N GLN A 35 -13.15 -1.91 -13.66
CA GLN A 35 -13.56 -2.50 -12.40
C GLN A 35 -12.58 -2.14 -11.28
N SER A 36 -13.10 -1.91 -10.09
CA SER A 36 -12.30 -1.61 -8.90
C SER A 36 -12.65 -2.54 -7.76
N PHE A 37 -11.60 -3.03 -7.08
CA PHE A 37 -11.69 -3.90 -5.93
C PHE A 37 -10.79 -3.41 -4.79
N VAL A 38 -11.18 -3.72 -3.57
CA VAL A 38 -10.34 -3.55 -2.38
C VAL A 38 -10.17 -4.91 -1.72
N ALA A 39 -8.92 -5.29 -1.46
CA ALA A 39 -8.57 -6.58 -0.86
C ALA A 39 -7.62 -6.43 0.34
N ASN A 40 -7.79 -7.33 1.31
CA ASN A 40 -6.82 -7.59 2.36
C ASN A 40 -6.02 -8.83 1.96
N LEU A 41 -4.72 -8.67 1.80
CA LEU A 41 -3.81 -9.72 1.37
C LEU A 41 -2.84 -10.04 2.52
N PRO A 42 -2.46 -11.31 2.75
CA PRO A 42 -1.24 -11.61 3.47
C PRO A 42 -0.07 -10.84 2.85
N ALA A 43 0.82 -10.26 3.66
CA ALA A 43 1.92 -9.45 3.14
C ALA A 43 2.80 -10.12 2.07
N PRO A 44 3.13 -11.44 2.15
CA PRO A 44 3.97 -12.11 1.15
C PRO A 44 3.38 -12.13 -0.26
N GLU A 45 2.06 -12.14 -0.35
CA GLU A 45 1.32 -12.22 -1.61
C GLU A 45 1.64 -11.04 -2.54
N ILE A 46 2.00 -9.88 -1.98
CA ILE A 46 2.40 -8.70 -2.75
C ILE A 46 3.73 -8.88 -3.49
N LEU A 47 4.57 -9.84 -3.06
CA LEU A 47 5.87 -10.10 -3.68
C LEU A 47 5.75 -10.90 -4.98
N LYS A 48 4.59 -11.55 -5.22
CA LYS A 48 4.29 -12.25 -6.48
C LYS A 48 4.06 -11.29 -7.65
N LEU A 49 3.85 -10.00 -7.36
CA LEU A 49 3.56 -8.96 -8.33
C LEU A 49 4.80 -8.18 -8.75
N ASP A 50 4.83 -7.82 -10.03
CA ASP A 50 5.90 -6.99 -10.60
C ASP A 50 5.60 -5.49 -10.43
N THR A 51 6.64 -4.66 -10.54
CA THR A 51 6.57 -3.19 -10.43
C THR A 51 6.83 -2.49 -11.78
N LYS A 52 6.72 -3.22 -12.90
CA LYS A 52 6.92 -2.67 -14.27
C LYS A 52 6.01 -1.49 -14.61
N GLY A 53 4.77 -1.48 -14.14
CA GLY A 53 3.83 -0.36 -14.30
C GLY A 53 4.11 0.82 -13.35
N ASN A 54 5.07 0.67 -12.43
CA ASN A 54 5.43 1.76 -11.54
C ASN A 54 6.13 2.88 -12.29
N LEU A 55 5.59 4.10 -12.25
CA LEU A 55 6.20 5.25 -12.92
C LEU A 55 7.62 5.56 -12.43
N ARG A 56 7.97 5.18 -11.20
CA ARG A 56 9.33 5.35 -10.68
C ARG A 56 10.35 4.47 -11.40
N SER A 57 9.92 3.36 -12.01
CA SER A 57 10.75 2.53 -12.87
C SER A 57 11.17 3.25 -14.17
N TYR A 58 10.42 4.28 -14.58
CA TYR A 58 10.71 5.11 -15.76
C TYR A 58 11.49 6.39 -15.44
N LEU A 59 11.68 6.72 -14.16
CA LEU A 59 12.47 7.88 -13.73
C LEU A 59 13.94 7.49 -13.62
N ALA A 60 14.79 8.05 -14.48
CA ALA A 60 16.24 7.79 -14.52
C ALA A 60 16.97 8.09 -13.19
N GLU A 61 16.38 8.89 -12.31
CA GLU A 61 16.93 9.27 -11.00
C GLU A 61 16.51 8.34 -9.85
N TYR A 62 15.62 7.37 -10.10
CA TYR A 62 15.17 6.45 -9.06
C TYR A 62 16.25 5.40 -8.79
N ASN A 63 16.97 5.57 -7.68
CA ASN A 63 17.86 4.53 -7.15
C ASN A 63 17.11 3.69 -6.11
N PRO A 64 16.65 2.46 -6.44
CA PRO A 64 15.96 1.59 -5.49
C PRO A 64 16.83 1.19 -4.30
N ARG A 65 18.16 1.36 -4.37
CA ARG A 65 19.09 1.11 -3.25
C ARG A 65 19.19 2.28 -2.27
N LYS A 66 18.67 3.47 -2.61
CA LYS A 66 18.75 4.64 -1.74
C LYS A 66 17.63 4.61 -0.70
N ARG A 67 17.93 4.00 0.45
CA ARG A 67 17.04 4.05 1.63
C ARG A 67 16.85 5.51 2.08
N ASN A 68 15.65 5.81 2.53
CA ASN A 68 15.27 7.12 3.07
C ASN A 68 14.33 6.92 4.27
N ARG A 69 13.95 8.00 4.95
CA ARG A 69 13.12 7.95 6.16
C ARG A 69 11.81 7.17 6.01
N VAL A 70 11.25 7.08 4.80
CA VAL A 70 10.03 6.28 4.52
C VAL A 70 10.33 4.79 4.64
N HIS A 71 11.48 4.34 4.10
CA HIS A 71 11.94 2.96 4.25
C HIS A 71 12.08 2.60 5.74
N ASP A 72 12.73 3.46 6.52
CA ASP A 72 12.95 3.21 7.95
C ASP A 72 11.62 3.16 8.73
N ALA A 73 10.65 4.02 8.39
CA ALA A 73 9.33 4.03 9.02
C ALA A 73 8.51 2.77 8.69
N ILE A 74 8.55 2.32 7.44
CA ILE A 74 7.91 1.07 7.00
C ILE A 74 8.55 -0.10 7.75
N ARG A 75 9.88 -0.21 7.73
CA ARG A 75 10.63 -1.27 8.40
C ARG A 75 10.33 -1.33 9.89
N LYS A 76 10.38 -0.18 10.56
CA LYS A 76 10.02 -0.07 11.97
C LYS A 76 8.60 -0.57 12.25
N THR A 77 7.64 -0.26 11.38
CA THR A 77 6.26 -0.75 11.55
C THR A 77 6.19 -2.27 11.45
N ILE A 78 6.90 -2.88 10.50
CA ILE A 78 6.98 -4.35 10.35
C ILE A 78 7.54 -4.99 11.62
N GLU A 79 8.62 -4.44 12.17
CA GLU A 79 9.32 -5.03 13.32
C GLU A 79 8.63 -4.79 14.66
N THR A 80 7.99 -3.63 14.85
CA THR A 80 7.51 -3.21 16.18
C THR A 80 6.00 -3.28 16.35
N GLU A 81 5.24 -3.07 15.27
CA GLU A 81 3.76 -2.96 15.31
C GLU A 81 3.13 -3.57 14.03
N PRO A 82 3.43 -4.84 13.67
CA PRO A 82 3.00 -5.47 12.43
C PRO A 82 1.47 -5.49 12.26
N GLU A 83 0.72 -5.64 13.35
CA GLU A 83 -0.76 -5.60 13.36
C GLU A 83 -1.32 -4.24 12.94
N ARG A 84 -0.54 -3.16 13.06
CA ARG A 84 -0.89 -1.81 12.61
C ARG A 84 -0.49 -1.56 11.15
N PHE A 85 0.27 -2.47 10.52
CA PHE A 85 0.85 -2.24 9.19
C PHE A 85 -0.21 -1.89 8.15
N ILE A 86 -1.32 -2.62 8.11
CA ILE A 86 -2.42 -2.42 7.15
C ILE A 86 -3.13 -1.06 7.31
N VAL A 87 -3.06 -0.45 8.49
CA VAL A 87 -3.70 0.83 8.81
C VAL A 87 -2.74 2.00 8.62
N ARG A 88 -1.45 1.82 8.96
CA ARG A 88 -0.45 2.90 8.95
C ARG A 88 0.22 3.13 7.60
N ASN A 89 0.27 2.10 6.77
CA ASN A 89 0.83 2.22 5.43
C ASN A 89 -0.30 2.46 4.43
N SER A 90 -0.02 3.26 3.39
CA SER A 90 -1.00 3.69 2.37
C SER A 90 -1.60 2.55 1.53
N GLY A 91 -1.17 1.30 1.75
CA GLY A 91 -1.54 0.14 0.97
C GLY A 91 -0.82 0.10 -0.37
N PHE A 92 -1.32 -0.75 -1.25
CA PHE A 92 -0.84 -0.97 -2.60
C PHE A 92 -1.93 -0.61 -3.60
N VAL A 93 -1.52 -0.08 -4.74
CA VAL A 93 -2.40 0.05 -5.91
C VAL A 93 -1.86 -0.84 -7.00
N ILE A 94 -2.69 -1.77 -7.44
CA ILE A 94 -2.41 -2.79 -8.44
C ILE A 94 -3.28 -2.48 -9.65
N THR A 95 -2.69 -2.45 -10.84
CA THR A 95 -3.44 -2.48 -12.10
C THR A 95 -3.39 -3.88 -12.68
N ALA A 96 -4.41 -4.29 -13.41
CA ALA A 96 -4.45 -5.56 -14.14
C ALA A 96 -5.35 -5.41 -15.39
N SER A 97 -5.10 -6.21 -16.42
CA SER A 97 -5.95 -6.24 -17.62
C SER A 97 -7.21 -7.07 -17.44
N ASP A 98 -7.20 -8.03 -16.51
CA ASP A 98 -8.34 -8.88 -16.20
C ASP A 98 -8.21 -9.46 -14.77
N ILE A 99 -9.36 -9.85 -14.18
CA ILE A 99 -9.44 -10.50 -12.87
C ILE A 99 -10.45 -11.65 -12.88
N SER A 100 -10.06 -12.75 -12.24
CA SER A 100 -10.97 -13.85 -11.90
C SER A 100 -10.88 -14.12 -10.41
N VAL A 101 -12.00 -14.04 -9.69
CA VAL A 101 -12.08 -14.25 -8.25
C VAL A 101 -12.69 -15.62 -7.95
N ASP A 102 -11.95 -16.45 -7.22
CA ASP A 102 -12.44 -17.70 -6.63
C ASP A 102 -12.58 -17.51 -5.12
N ASP A 103 -13.81 -17.27 -4.66
CA ASP A 103 -14.09 -17.03 -3.23
C ASP A 103 -14.08 -18.30 -2.38
N ASN A 104 -14.25 -19.48 -3.01
CA ASN A 104 -14.13 -20.76 -2.31
C ASN A 104 -12.67 -21.06 -1.97
N ALA A 105 -11.78 -20.83 -2.94
CA ALA A 105 -10.34 -21.00 -2.74
C ALA A 105 -9.66 -19.80 -2.07
N LYS A 106 -10.38 -18.67 -1.92
CA LYS A 106 -9.83 -17.38 -1.46
C LYS A 106 -8.62 -16.93 -2.28
N VAL A 107 -8.71 -17.09 -3.60
CA VAL A 107 -7.64 -16.74 -4.56
C VAL A 107 -8.21 -15.87 -5.68
N MET A 108 -7.47 -14.85 -6.07
CA MET A 108 -7.72 -14.08 -7.29
C MET A 108 -6.62 -14.38 -8.32
N ALA A 109 -7.01 -14.55 -9.57
CA ALA A 109 -6.09 -14.60 -10.69
C ALA A 109 -6.14 -13.26 -11.42
N LEU A 110 -4.98 -12.63 -11.58
CA LEU A 110 -4.84 -11.34 -12.27
C LEU A 110 -4.02 -11.53 -13.55
N VAL A 111 -4.38 -10.80 -14.60
CA VAL A 111 -3.67 -10.78 -15.88
C VAL A 111 -2.91 -9.46 -16.02
N ASP A 112 -1.65 -9.56 -16.45
CA ASP A 112 -0.71 -8.44 -16.66
C ASP A 112 -0.65 -7.47 -15.46
N ALA A 113 -0.71 -8.03 -14.26
CA ALA A 113 -0.84 -7.25 -13.05
C ALA A 113 0.47 -6.55 -12.66
N SER A 114 0.38 -5.30 -12.22
CA SER A 114 1.53 -4.56 -11.71
C SER A 114 1.22 -3.58 -10.59
N ILE A 115 2.17 -3.42 -9.67
CA ILE A 115 2.10 -2.44 -8.59
C ILE A 115 2.51 -1.06 -9.13
N ILE A 116 1.54 -0.17 -9.22
CA ILE A 116 1.75 1.23 -9.62
C ILE A 116 2.01 2.15 -8.42
N ASN A 117 1.66 1.71 -7.21
CA ASN A 117 1.96 2.39 -5.94
C ASN A 117 2.25 1.38 -4.82
N GLY A 118 3.27 1.66 -4.00
CA GLY A 118 3.69 0.79 -2.89
C GLY A 118 5.05 0.10 -3.10
N ALA A 119 5.82 0.44 -4.15
CA ALA A 119 7.10 -0.22 -4.45
C ALA A 119 8.12 -0.19 -3.29
N GLN A 120 8.17 0.90 -2.51
CA GLN A 120 9.06 0.96 -1.33
C GLN A 120 8.60 -0.01 -0.23
N SER A 121 7.30 -0.08 0.04
CA SER A 121 6.73 -1.05 0.99
C SER A 121 6.96 -2.48 0.52
N GLN A 122 6.83 -2.77 -0.78
CA GLN A 122 7.17 -4.07 -1.34
C GLN A 122 8.64 -4.44 -1.09
N GLY A 123 9.56 -3.47 -1.28
CA GLY A 123 10.99 -3.67 -1.04
C GLY A 123 11.33 -3.96 0.42
N GLU A 124 10.75 -3.23 1.37
CA GLU A 124 10.97 -3.47 2.81
C GLU A 124 10.35 -4.79 3.27
N ILE A 125 9.17 -5.18 2.75
CA ILE A 125 8.58 -6.49 3.00
C ILE A 125 9.53 -7.58 2.49
N ARG A 126 10.01 -7.49 1.24
CA ARG A 126 10.96 -8.46 0.68
C ARG A 126 12.21 -8.59 1.55
N ALA A 127 12.85 -7.47 1.89
CA ALA A 127 14.06 -7.46 2.71
C ALA A 127 13.83 -8.07 4.10
N TYR A 128 12.70 -7.76 4.73
CA TYR A 128 12.32 -8.36 6.01
C TYR A 128 12.15 -9.88 5.91
N LEU A 129 11.49 -10.38 4.86
CA LEU A 129 11.29 -11.82 4.70
C LEU A 129 12.58 -12.56 4.37
N GLU A 130 13.45 -11.98 3.54
CA GLU A 130 14.76 -12.56 3.25
C GLU A 130 15.61 -12.68 4.52
N GLU A 131 15.58 -11.67 5.40
CA GLU A 131 16.28 -11.69 6.69
C GLU A 131 15.65 -12.65 7.71
N SER A 132 14.32 -12.74 7.78
CA SER A 132 13.60 -13.62 8.71
C SER A 132 13.50 -15.07 8.21
N SER A 133 13.75 -15.34 6.92
CA SER A 133 13.67 -16.69 6.34
C SER A 133 14.62 -17.71 6.97
N SER A 134 15.67 -17.27 7.68
CA SER A 134 16.54 -18.14 8.47
C SER A 134 15.97 -18.51 9.85
N GLU A 135 14.91 -17.83 10.31
CA GLU A 135 14.32 -17.95 11.64
C GLU A 135 12.87 -18.43 11.64
N LEU A 136 12.20 -18.46 10.47
CA LEU A 136 10.81 -18.89 10.31
C LEU A 136 10.74 -20.33 9.78
N ASP A 137 10.00 -21.20 10.49
CA ASP A 137 9.77 -22.59 10.07
C ASP A 137 8.77 -22.71 8.91
N ASP A 138 7.90 -21.70 8.71
CA ASP A 138 6.92 -21.61 7.62
C ASP A 138 6.85 -20.17 7.03
N PRO A 139 6.99 -19.97 5.71
CA PRO A 139 6.76 -18.68 5.05
C PRO A 139 5.36 -18.10 5.27
N ASP A 140 4.37 -18.91 5.66
CA ASP A 140 3.01 -18.46 5.96
C ASP A 140 2.85 -17.90 7.40
N ASP A 141 3.89 -17.92 8.25
CA ASP A 141 3.87 -17.39 9.63
C ASP A 141 3.96 -15.86 9.73
N ILE A 142 3.97 -15.14 8.61
CA ILE A 142 4.15 -13.69 8.59
C ILE A 142 2.85 -13.02 9.08
N PRO A 143 2.85 -12.34 10.25
CA PRO A 143 1.64 -12.12 11.02
C PRO A 143 0.91 -10.82 10.64
N PHE A 144 1.03 -10.35 9.39
CA PHE A 144 0.36 -9.12 8.99
C PHE A 144 -0.15 -9.12 7.57
N HIS A 145 -1.17 -8.29 7.39
CA HIS A 145 -1.87 -8.11 6.14
C HIS A 145 -1.55 -6.73 5.55
N VAL A 146 -1.76 -6.61 4.25
CA VAL A 146 -1.66 -5.37 3.50
C VAL A 146 -2.98 -5.11 2.80
N ARG A 147 -3.29 -3.83 2.57
CA ARG A 147 -4.47 -3.43 1.81
C ARG A 147 -4.06 -3.14 0.38
N ALA A 148 -4.74 -3.77 -0.56
CA ALA A 148 -4.53 -3.57 -1.98
C ALA A 148 -5.82 -3.02 -2.62
N THR A 149 -5.68 -1.96 -3.41
CA THR A 149 -6.71 -1.52 -4.35
C THR A 149 -6.34 -2.09 -5.71
N ILE A 150 -7.22 -2.86 -6.32
CA ILE A 150 -7.03 -3.44 -7.65
C ILE A 150 -7.92 -2.67 -8.63
N ILE A 151 -7.32 -2.10 -9.67
CA ILE A 151 -8.00 -1.45 -10.78
C ILE A 151 -7.81 -2.35 -12.00
N VAL A 152 -8.92 -2.75 -12.61
CA VAL A 152 -8.94 -3.62 -13.77
C VAL A 152 -9.41 -2.81 -14.96
N ASP A 153 -8.55 -2.67 -15.94
CA ASP A 153 -8.79 -1.93 -17.17
C ASP A 153 -8.11 -2.66 -18.33
N ALA A 154 -8.86 -2.92 -19.40
CA ALA A 154 -8.33 -3.62 -20.56
C ALA A 154 -7.46 -2.72 -21.46
N ASP A 155 -7.58 -1.39 -21.30
CA ASP A 155 -6.79 -0.42 -22.06
C ASP A 155 -5.45 -0.13 -21.36
N GLU A 156 -4.36 -0.53 -22.01
CA GLU A 156 -2.99 -0.33 -21.50
C GLU A 156 -2.64 1.16 -21.36
N ASP A 157 -3.14 2.02 -22.25
CA ASP A 157 -2.82 3.45 -22.22
C ASP A 157 -3.53 4.12 -21.02
N GLU A 158 -4.77 3.73 -20.71
CA GLU A 158 -5.51 4.22 -19.53
C GLU A 158 -4.94 3.68 -18.20
N ILE A 159 -4.36 2.47 -18.20
CA ILE A 159 -3.58 1.96 -17.05
C ILE A 159 -2.41 2.90 -16.73
N VAL A 160 -1.70 3.37 -17.76
CA VAL A 160 -0.56 4.29 -17.60
C VAL A 160 -1.04 5.64 -17.07
N GLU A 161 -2.09 6.22 -17.64
CA GLU A 161 -2.67 7.48 -17.16
C GLU A 161 -3.19 7.37 -15.72
N THR A 162 -3.81 6.25 -15.37
CA THR A 162 -4.22 5.94 -13.99
C THR A 162 -3.01 5.91 -13.04
N ALA A 163 -1.89 5.31 -13.46
CA ALA A 163 -0.65 5.31 -12.68
C ALA A 163 -0.10 6.73 -12.48
N ILE A 164 -0.20 7.60 -13.50
CA ILE A 164 0.23 9.01 -13.44
C ILE A 164 -0.64 9.77 -12.45
N ALA A 165 -1.96 9.72 -12.64
CA ALA A 165 -2.92 10.42 -11.79
C ALA A 165 -2.77 10.03 -10.31
N ARG A 166 -2.60 8.74 -10.00
CA ARG A 166 -2.44 8.25 -8.61
C ARG A 166 -1.15 8.72 -7.94
N ASN A 167 -0.05 8.76 -8.68
CA ASN A 167 1.24 9.21 -8.16
C ASN A 167 1.27 10.74 -7.97
N ILE A 168 0.61 11.51 -8.85
CA ILE A 168 0.47 12.97 -8.70
C ILE A 168 -0.50 13.34 -7.56
N ALA A 169 -1.63 12.64 -7.42
CA ALA A 169 -2.66 12.92 -6.42
C ALA A 169 -2.26 12.56 -5.00
N THR A 170 -1.23 11.71 -4.83
CA THR A 170 -0.62 11.40 -3.53
C THR A 170 0.79 11.98 -3.43
N PRO A 171 1.01 13.30 -3.66
CA PRO A 171 2.32 13.87 -3.45
C PRO A 171 2.50 13.96 -1.94
N ILE A 172 3.46 13.21 -1.41
CA ILE A 172 3.93 13.43 -0.06
C ILE A 172 4.68 14.77 -0.07
N LYS A 173 3.92 15.87 0.03
CA LYS A 173 4.49 17.13 0.51
C LYS A 173 5.13 16.80 1.84
N SER A 174 6.35 17.28 2.03
CA SER A 174 7.25 17.06 3.15
C SER A 174 6.70 17.61 4.48
N LEU A 175 5.48 17.25 4.85
CA LEU A 175 5.01 17.40 6.21
C LEU A 175 5.72 16.31 7.00
N THR A 176 6.94 16.65 7.44
CA THR A 176 7.69 15.77 8.32
C THR A 176 6.81 15.45 9.52
N GLU A 177 6.76 14.18 9.92
CA GLU A 177 6.08 13.76 11.15
C GLU A 177 6.55 14.58 12.36
N ALA A 178 7.81 15.05 12.33
CA ALA A 178 8.36 16.04 13.25
C ALA A 178 7.61 17.37 13.23
N GLY A 179 7.21 17.89 12.06
CA GLY A 179 6.39 19.08 11.93
C GLY A 179 4.97 18.89 12.48
N ALA A 180 4.33 17.75 12.18
CA ALA A 180 2.99 17.45 12.71
C ALA A 180 3.00 17.24 14.23
N ARG A 181 3.96 16.49 14.78
CA ARG A 181 4.14 16.31 16.23
C ARG A 181 4.54 17.61 16.92
N SER A 182 5.47 18.38 16.34
CA SER A 182 5.87 19.68 16.88
C SER A 182 4.71 20.68 16.90
N GLN A 183 3.83 20.66 15.89
CA GLN A 183 2.63 21.51 15.88
C GLN A 183 1.61 21.08 16.95
N LEU A 184 1.46 19.77 17.19
CA LEU A 184 0.61 19.26 18.26
C LEU A 184 1.18 19.58 19.65
N GLU A 185 2.50 19.47 19.85
CA GLU A 185 3.19 19.84 21.09
C GLU A 185 3.18 21.37 21.33
N GLU A 186 3.28 22.18 20.28
CA GLU A 186 3.16 23.63 20.36
C GLU A 186 1.73 24.07 20.69
N LEU A 187 0.74 23.41 20.09
CA LEU A 187 -0.66 23.60 20.41
C LEU A 187 -0.95 23.19 21.86
N GLU A 188 -0.46 22.03 22.31
CA GLU A 188 -0.60 21.57 23.69
C GLU A 188 0.02 22.55 24.69
N ARG A 189 1.25 23.03 24.42
CA ARG A 189 1.89 24.08 25.24
C ARG A 189 1.13 25.40 25.24
N SER A 190 0.44 25.74 24.16
CA SER A 190 -0.35 26.98 24.07
C SER A 190 -1.67 26.85 24.81
N ILE A 191 -2.33 25.69 24.73
CA ILE A 191 -3.51 25.35 25.51
C ILE A 191 -3.18 25.35 27.02
N GLN A 192 -2.05 24.74 27.42
CA GLN A 192 -1.61 24.72 28.82
C GLN A 192 -1.29 26.13 29.37
N ARG A 193 -0.82 27.05 28.52
CA ARG A 193 -0.58 28.46 28.90
C ARG A 193 -1.87 29.25 29.08
N LEU A 194 -2.88 29.02 28.24
CA LEU A 194 -4.14 29.79 28.26
C LEU A 194 -5.18 29.18 29.21
N ILE A 195 -5.10 27.88 29.50
CA ILE A 195 -6.02 27.17 30.39
C ILE A 195 -5.21 26.31 31.39
N PRO A 196 -4.65 26.90 32.45
CA PRO A 196 -3.85 26.16 33.43
C PRO A 196 -4.66 25.18 34.30
N ARG A 197 -5.99 25.31 34.34
CA ARG A 197 -6.88 24.63 35.31
C ARG A 197 -7.76 23.53 34.71
N CYS A 198 -7.19 22.55 34.01
CA CYS A 198 -7.97 21.38 33.61
C CYS A 198 -7.35 20.02 33.99
N LYS A 199 -6.26 19.99 34.76
CA LYS A 199 -5.68 18.74 35.27
C LYS A 199 -6.23 18.28 36.63
N ASP A 200 -7.01 19.10 37.34
CA ASP A 200 -7.43 18.78 38.71
C ASP A 200 -8.77 18.02 38.83
N SER A 201 -9.39 17.59 37.73
CA SER A 201 -10.76 17.04 37.78
C SER A 201 -10.88 15.53 37.53
N GLN A 202 -9.80 14.79 37.29
CA GLN A 202 -9.90 13.32 37.09
C GLN A 202 -9.26 12.44 38.18
N GLU A 203 -8.60 13.01 39.20
CA GLU A 203 -7.92 12.20 40.24
C GLU A 203 -8.62 12.15 41.61
N LYS A 204 -9.87 12.62 41.72
CA LYS A 204 -10.62 12.62 43.01
C LYS A 204 -11.90 11.79 43.06
N SER A 205 -12.08 10.77 42.19
CA SER A 205 -13.23 9.86 42.29
C SER A 205 -12.91 8.40 42.66
N LEU A 206 -11.65 8.05 42.97
CA LEU A 206 -11.27 6.66 43.30
C LEU A 206 -10.79 6.42 44.73
N THR A 207 -10.88 7.39 45.62
CA THR A 207 -10.65 7.17 47.06
C THR A 207 -11.63 7.97 47.92
N SER A 208 -12.90 7.55 47.94
CA SER A 208 -13.73 7.62 49.16
C SER A 208 -15.07 6.90 48.95
N ARG A 209 -15.11 5.62 49.26
CA ARG A 209 -16.05 4.94 50.19
C ARG A 209 -15.90 3.43 50.08
#